data_AF-A0A3B1DWB9-F1
#
_entry.id   AF-A0A3B1DWB9-F1
#
_cell.length_a   1.000
_cell.length_b   1.000
_cell.length_c   1.000
_cell.angle_alpha   90.00
_cell.angle_beta   90.00
_cell.angle_gamma   90.00
#
_symmetry.space_group_name_H-M   'P 1'
#
loop_
_entity.id
_entity.type
_entity.pdbx_description
1 polymer ?
#
loop_
_entity_poly.entity_id
_entity_poly.type
_entity_poly.pdbx_seq_one_letter_code
_entity_poly.pdbx_strand_id
1 'polypeptide(L)'
;MNFQLNERAADLTEDVIEQAEQLRIEFHQLPCGGRVVDFGVHCTGSLAAGMALAEICMADWGEVALTPGDVKGVSFPTVTVT
;
A
#
# COMPACT_ATOMS: atom_id res chain seq x y z
N MET A 1 -25.43 0.27 7.11
CA MET A 1 -24.06 0.52 7.61
C MET A 1 -23.36 1.40 6.59
N ASN A 2 -22.81 2.54 7.02
CA ASN A 2 -21.89 3.33 6.21
C ASN A 2 -20.49 3.04 6.73
N PHE A 3 -19.66 2.41 5.91
CA PHE A 3 -18.33 1.97 6.32
C PHE A 3 -17.24 2.99 6.00
N GLN A 4 -17.60 4.14 5.41
CA GLN A 4 -16.71 5.27 5.12
C GLN A 4 -15.37 4.84 4.49
N LEU A 5 -15.43 3.90 3.54
CA LEU A 5 -14.24 3.22 3.00
C LEU A 5 -13.20 4.22 2.45
N ASN A 6 -13.65 5.27 1.77
CA ASN A 6 -12.75 6.29 1.24
C ASN A 6 -12.10 7.13 2.32
N GLU A 7 -12.80 7.43 3.42
CA GLU A 7 -12.23 8.20 4.54
C GLU A 7 -11.15 7.35 5.23
N ARG A 8 -11.43 6.07 5.50
CA ARG A 8 -10.45 5.13 6.06
C ARG A 8 -9.21 4.95 5.17
N ALA A 9 -9.44 4.75 3.87
CA ALA A 9 -8.35 4.63 2.91
C ALA A 9 -7.53 5.93 2.82
N ALA A 10 -8.17 7.09 2.94
CA ALA A 10 -7.48 8.38 2.96
C ALA A 10 -6.62 8.54 4.22
N ASP A 11 -7.15 8.20 5.40
CA ASP A 11 -6.40 8.23 6.66
C ASP A 11 -5.14 7.34 6.59
N LEU A 12 -5.29 6.09 6.11
CA LEU A 12 -4.16 5.18 5.91
C LEU A 12 -3.17 5.71 4.86
N THR A 13 -3.64 6.41 3.83
CA THR A 13 -2.78 7.04 2.83
C THR A 13 -1.94 8.17 3.43
N GLU A 14 -2.47 8.93 4.41
CA GLU A 14 -1.67 9.93 5.14
C GLU A 14 -0.53 9.27 5.92
N ASP A 15 -0.83 8.22 6.68
CA ASP A 15 0.16 7.47 7.46
C ASP A 15 1.29 6.93 6.57
N VAL A 16 0.94 6.49 5.35
CA VAL A 16 1.89 6.02 4.34
C VAL A 16 2.75 7.15 3.78
N ILE A 17 2.17 8.33 3.54
CA ILE A 17 2.92 9.50 3.06
C ILE A 17 3.93 9.98 4.13
N GLU A 18 3.58 9.93 5.42
CA GLU A 18 4.50 10.23 6.51
C GLU A 18 5.71 9.28 6.55
N GLN A 19 5.54 8.05 6.05
CA GLN A 19 6.56 7.00 6.00
C GLN A 19 7.23 6.86 4.62
N ALA A 20 7.03 7.82 3.72
CA ALA A 20 7.39 7.67 2.29
C ALA A 20 8.85 7.26 2.06
N GLU A 21 9.80 7.84 2.79
CA GLU A 21 11.23 7.51 2.68
C GLU A 21 11.51 6.04 3.04
N GLN A 22 10.94 5.56 4.15
CA GLN A 22 11.13 4.19 4.63
C GLN A 22 10.52 3.17 3.68
N LEU A 23 9.37 3.51 3.11
CA LEU A 23 8.64 2.70 2.14
C LEU A 23 9.25 2.77 0.74
N ARG A 24 10.18 3.71 0.49
CA ARG A 24 10.81 3.99 -0.82
C ARG A 24 9.79 4.38 -1.90
N ILE A 25 8.83 5.20 -1.51
CA ILE A 25 7.76 5.75 -2.34
C ILE A 25 7.91 7.27 -2.46
N GLU A 26 7.22 7.88 -3.41
CA GLU A 26 7.25 9.33 -3.61
C GLU A 26 5.85 9.95 -3.52
N PHE A 27 5.75 11.12 -2.89
CA PHE A 27 4.51 11.90 -2.84
C PHE A 27 4.66 13.18 -3.66
N HIS A 28 3.65 13.46 -4.48
CA HIS A 28 3.59 14.67 -5.30
C HIS A 28 2.23 15.36 -5.13
N GLN A 29 2.28 16.65 -4.79
CA GLN A 29 1.14 17.55 -4.87
C GLN A 29 1.06 18.14 -6.27
N LEU A 30 -0.07 17.96 -6.94
CA LEU A 30 -0.31 18.51 -8.28
C LEU A 30 -0.84 19.96 -8.20
N PRO A 31 -0.55 20.82 -9.21
CA PRO A 31 -1.05 22.20 -9.25
C PRO A 31 -2.58 22.33 -9.20
N CYS A 32 -3.31 21.30 -9.65
CA CYS A 32 -4.78 21.26 -9.60
C CYS A 32 -5.35 20.89 -8.21
N GLY A 33 -4.50 20.71 -7.21
CA GLY A 33 -4.90 20.25 -5.87
C GLY A 33 -4.97 18.73 -5.73
N GLY A 34 -4.84 17.98 -6.83
CA GLY A 34 -4.71 16.53 -6.80
C GLY A 34 -3.42 16.07 -6.10
N ARG A 35 -3.45 14.83 -5.59
CA ARG A 35 -2.35 14.21 -4.87
C ARG A 35 -2.01 12.88 -5.53
N VAL A 36 -0.73 12.64 -5.76
CA VAL A 36 -0.22 11.41 -6.36
C VAL A 36 0.79 10.80 -5.41
N VAL A 37 0.59 9.54 -5.06
CA VAL A 37 1.57 8.72 -4.34
C VAL A 37 2.08 7.69 -5.34
N ASP A 38 3.35 7.79 -5.69
CA ASP A 38 4.03 6.85 -6.58
C ASP A 38 4.63 5.70 -5.74
N PHE A 39 4.14 4.49 -5.99
CA PHE A 39 4.59 3.27 -5.31
C PHE A 39 5.62 2.46 -6.11
N GLY A 40 5.98 2.87 -7.33
CA GLY A 40 6.96 2.11 -8.12
C GLY A 40 7.16 2.48 -9.59
N VAL A 41 6.63 3.61 -10.06
CA VAL A 41 6.82 4.08 -11.45
C VAL A 41 8.16 4.78 -11.58
N HIS A 42 8.44 5.78 -10.75
CA HIS A 42 9.71 6.51 -10.71
C HIS A 42 10.54 6.22 -9.47
N CYS A 43 9.93 5.62 -8.44
CA CYS A 43 10.61 5.14 -7.25
C CYS A 43 10.78 3.61 -7.28
N THR A 44 11.61 3.07 -6.39
CA THR A 44 11.82 1.61 -6.30
C THR A 44 10.64 0.88 -5.64
N GLY A 45 9.99 1.53 -4.66
CA GLY A 45 9.03 0.88 -3.79
C GLY A 45 9.67 -0.14 -2.84
N SER A 46 8.82 -0.87 -2.12
CA SER A 46 9.23 -1.92 -1.20
C SER A 46 8.12 -2.95 -1.01
N LEU A 47 8.45 -4.11 -0.44
CA LEU A 47 7.45 -5.11 -0.03
C LEU A 47 6.45 -4.52 0.98
N ALA A 48 6.93 -3.71 1.93
CA ALA A 48 6.08 -2.98 2.87
C ALA A 48 5.16 -1.99 2.17
N ALA A 49 5.66 -1.25 1.17
CA ALA A 49 4.83 -0.34 0.38
C ALA A 49 3.73 -1.08 -0.39
N GLY A 50 4.02 -2.27 -0.92
CA GLY A 50 3.03 -3.12 -1.58
C GLY A 50 1.94 -3.62 -0.62
N MET A 51 2.31 -4.01 0.60
CA MET A 51 1.33 -4.38 1.65
C MET A 51 0.44 -3.19 2.02
N ALA A 52 1.04 -2.03 2.31
CA ALA A 52 0.30 -0.81 2.64
C ALA A 52 -0.63 -0.38 1.49
N LEU A 53 -0.19 -0.47 0.24
CA LEU A 53 -1.04 -0.19 -0.92
C LEU A 53 -2.23 -1.15 -1.00
N ALA A 54 -2.02 -2.44 -0.73
CA ALA A 54 -3.10 -3.42 -0.72
C ALA A 54 -4.10 -3.16 0.43
N GLU A 55 -3.64 -2.77 1.61
CA GLU A 55 -4.50 -2.35 2.73
C GLU A 55 -5.31 -1.09 2.39
N ILE A 56 -4.70 -0.09 1.74
CA ILE A 56 -5.39 1.09 1.20
C ILE A 56 -6.48 0.68 0.20
N CYS A 57 -6.16 -0.23 -0.74
CA CYS A 57 -7.14 -0.74 -1.72
C CYS A 57 -8.32 -1.45 -1.05
N MET A 58 -8.11 -2.02 0.13
CA MET A 58 -9.16 -2.65 0.94
C MET A 58 -9.77 -1.70 1.97
N ALA A 59 -9.38 -0.42 2.00
CA ALA A 59 -9.84 0.55 3.00
C ALA A 59 -9.70 0.04 4.44
N ASP A 60 -8.60 -0.67 4.73
CA ASP A 60 -8.29 -1.23 6.05
C ASP A 60 -9.40 -2.20 6.57
N TRP A 61 -10.16 -2.80 5.65
CA TRP A 61 -11.21 -3.78 5.95
C TRP A 61 -10.75 -5.25 5.87
N GLY A 62 -9.48 -5.48 5.61
CA GLY A 62 -8.85 -6.80 5.60
C GLY A 62 -7.38 -6.68 5.96
N GLU A 63 -6.80 -7.76 6.46
CA GLU A 63 -5.38 -7.81 6.85
C GLU A 63 -4.55 -8.34 5.68
N VAL A 64 -3.43 -7.68 5.37
CA VAL A 64 -2.49 -8.10 4.32
C VAL A 64 -1.19 -8.56 4.95
N ALA A 65 -0.81 -9.80 4.70
CA ALA A 65 0.44 -10.36 5.22
C ALA A 65 1.28 -11.00 4.13
N LEU A 66 2.59 -10.82 4.23
CA LEU A 66 3.55 -11.63 3.50
C LEU A 66 3.84 -12.91 4.28
N THR A 67 3.62 -14.04 3.63
CA THR A 67 3.86 -15.37 4.18
C THR A 67 4.84 -16.14 3.29
N PRO A 68 5.65 -17.06 3.83
CA PRO A 68 6.40 -17.99 3.00
C PRO A 68 5.45 -18.90 2.22
N GLY A 69 5.68 -19.03 0.92
CA GLY A 69 4.94 -19.93 0.04
C GLY A 69 5.85 -20.69 -0.91
N ASP A 70 5.20 -21.45 -1.79
CA ASP A 70 5.85 -22.28 -2.80
C ASP A 70 5.19 -22.05 -4.17
N VAL A 71 6.02 -21.88 -5.20
CA VAL A 71 5.58 -21.86 -6.59
C VAL A 71 6.39 -22.90 -7.36
N LYS A 72 5.78 -24.05 -7.62
CA LYS A 72 6.38 -25.19 -8.36
C LYS A 72 7.66 -25.72 -7.71
N GLY A 73 7.69 -25.86 -6.38
CA GLY A 73 8.83 -26.36 -5.63
C GLY A 73 9.91 -25.31 -5.35
N VAL A 74 9.65 -24.03 -5.67
CA VAL A 74 10.54 -22.91 -5.37
C VAL A 74 9.92 -22.06 -4.28
N SER A 75 10.69 -21.80 -3.21
CA SER A 75 10.26 -20.91 -2.14
C SER A 75 10.13 -19.48 -2.65
N PHE A 76 8.95 -18.90 -2.45
CA PHE A 76 8.61 -17.53 -2.82
C PHE A 76 7.74 -16.90 -1.73
N PRO A 77 7.81 -15.57 -1.52
CA PRO A 77 6.82 -14.89 -0.70
C PRO A 77 5.45 -14.93 -1.38
N THR A 78 4.42 -15.19 -0.59
CA THR A 78 3.01 -15.13 -0.98
C THR A 78 2.30 -14.04 -0.18
N VAL A 79 1.24 -13.48 -0.75
CA VAL A 79 0.37 -12.52 -0.05
C VAL A 79 -0.87 -13.27 0.43
N THR A 80 -1.16 -13.17 1.72
CA THR A 80 -2.40 -13.64 2.33
C THR A 80 -3.27 -12.43 2.64
N VAL A 81 -4.57 -12.57 2.36
CA VAL A 81 -5.59 -11.56 2.67
C VAL A 81 -6.70 -12.23 3.47
N THR A 82 -7.07 -11.65 4.61
CA THR A 82 -8.13 -12.17 5.50
C THR A 82 -9.15 -11.11 5.86
#